data_AF-A0A532B0F6-F1
#
_entry.id   AF-A0A532B0F6-F1
#
_cell.length_a   1.000
_cell.length_b   1.000
_cell.length_c   1.000
_cell.angle_alpha   90.00
_cell.angle_beta   90.00
_cell.angle_gamma   90.00
#
_symmetry.space_group_name_H-M   'P 1'
#
loop_
_entity.id
_entity.type
_entity.pdbx_description
1 polymer ?
#
loop_
_entity_poly.entity_id
_entity_poly.type
_entity_poly.pdbx_seq_one_letter_code
_entity_poly.pdbx_strand_id
1 'polypeptide(L)' 'MKVREADILIVPGYTNSGPDHWQSRWQSKLSTARRVEQAEWSKP' A
#
# COMPACT_ATOMS: atom_id res chain seq x y z
N MET A 1 9.76 12.05 14.49
CA MET A 1 8.47 11.48 14.06
C MET A 1 8.60 9.97 14.01
N LYS A 2 7.70 9.22 14.66
CA LYS A 2 7.68 7.76 14.58
C LYS A 2 6.72 7.31 13.48
N VAL A 3 7.00 6.19 12.82
CA VAL A 3 6.14 5.64 11.74
C VAL A 3 4.70 5.43 12.20
N ARG A 4 4.50 4.98 13.45
CA ARG A 4 3.18 4.78 14.08
C ARG A 4 2.37 6.08 14.27
N GLU A 5 2.99 7.25 14.10
CA GLU A 5 2.34 8.56 14.25
C GLU A 5 1.93 9.15 12.88
N ALA A 6 2.20 8.45 11.78
CA ALA A 6 1.83 8.85 10.43
C ALA A 6 0.76 7.91 9.86
N ASP A 7 -0.24 8.49 9.20
CA ASP A 7 -1.14 7.76 8.31
C ASP A 7 -0.43 7.50 6.99
N ILE A 8 -0.26 6.22 6.63
CA ILE A 8 0.53 5.83 5.47
C ILE A 8 -0.40 5.36 4.36
N LEU A 9 -0.37 6.07 3.25
CA LEU A 9 -1.04 5.68 2.01
C LEU A 9 -0.07 4.96 1.09
N ILE A 10 -0.39 3.72 0.76
CA ILE A 10 0.29 2.96 -0.29
C ILE A 10 -0.54 3.09 -1.56
N VAL A 11 0.04 3.70 -2.60
CA VAL A 11 -0.57 3.85 -3.92
C VAL A 11 0.12 2.87 -4.88
N PRO A 12 -0.48 1.70 -5.17
CA PRO A 12 0.08 0.76 -6.12
C PRO A 12 -0.02 1.29 -7.55
N GLY A 13 0.91 0.86 -8.41
CA GLY A 13 0.87 1.13 -9.84
C GLY A 13 0.08 0.07 -10.62
N TYR A 14 0.44 -0.08 -11.90
CA TYR A 14 -0.16 -1.04 -12.83
C TYR A 14 -0.24 -2.44 -12.21
N THR A 15 -1.41 -3.08 -12.32
CA THR A 15 -1.70 -4.44 -11.82
C THR A 15 -1.56 -4.65 -10.31
N ASN A 16 -1.51 -3.58 -9.52
CA ASN A 16 -1.41 -3.63 -8.06
C ASN A 16 -0.08 -4.28 -7.58
N SER A 17 0.02 -4.54 -6.28
CA SER A 17 1.16 -5.21 -5.64
C SER A 17 0.77 -6.63 -5.25
N GLY A 18 1.37 -7.63 -5.89
CA GLY A 18 1.21 -9.05 -5.52
C GLY A 18 1.67 -9.36 -4.09
N PRO A 19 1.43 -10.59 -3.59
CA PRO A 19 1.66 -10.94 -2.18
C PRO A 19 3.13 -10.79 -1.73
N ASP A 20 4.09 -11.06 -2.63
CA ASP A 20 5.51 -10.97 -2.32
C ASP A 20 6.10 -9.56 -2.46
N HIS A 21 5.35 -8.63 -3.04
CA HIS A 21 5.81 -7.27 -3.28
C HIS A 21 6.02 -6.51 -1.97
N TRP A 22 7.02 -5.63 -1.92
CA TRP A 22 7.37 -4.90 -0.70
C TRP A 22 6.21 -4.05 -0.16
N GLN A 23 5.36 -3.50 -1.05
CA GLN A 23 4.15 -2.75 -0.68
C GLN A 23 3.18 -3.63 0.13
N SER A 24 2.95 -4.87 -0.27
CA SER A 24 2.12 -5.84 0.47
C SER A 24 2.74 -6.20 1.81
N ARG A 25 4.05 -6.41 1.86
CA ARG A 25 4.78 -6.67 3.10
C ARG A 25 4.67 -5.48 4.07
N TRP A 26 4.77 -4.26 3.58
CA TRP A 26 4.65 -3.05 4.41
C TRP A 26 3.25 -2.84 4.93
N GLN A 27 2.24 -2.98 4.06
CA GLN A 27 0.83 -2.94 4.46
C GLN A 27 0.55 -3.93 5.60
N SER A 28 1.12 -5.14 5.54
CA SER A 28 0.91 -6.14 6.60
C SER A 28 1.61 -5.84 7.93
N LYS A 29 2.72 -5.08 7.91
CA LYS A 29 3.59 -4.86 9.07
C LYS A 29 3.38 -3.52 9.76
N LEU A 30 2.90 -2.52 9.03
CA LEU A 30 2.71 -1.16 9.53
C LEU A 30 1.25 -0.95 9.87
N SER A 31 0.93 -0.83 11.16
CA SER A 31 -0.45 -0.74 11.65
C SER A 31 -1.24 0.47 11.12
N THR A 32 -0.54 1.51 10.65
CA THR A 32 -1.14 2.73 10.10
C THR A 32 -1.12 2.78 8.57
N ALA A 33 -0.64 1.73 7.92
CA ALA A 33 -0.59 1.66 6.46
C ALA A 33 -1.89 1.10 5.88
N ARG A 34 -2.40 1.78 4.85
CA ARG A 34 -3.52 1.30 4.03
C ARG A 34 -3.23 1.44 2.55
N ARG A 35 -3.73 0.49 1.77
CA ARG A 35 -3.69 0.51 0.31
C ARG A 35 -4.81 1.40 -0.22
N VAL A 36 -4.50 2.22 -1.21
CA VAL A 36 -5.50 2.92 -2.00
C VAL A 36 -6.03 1.93 -3.03
N GLU A 37 -7.32 1.61 -2.93
CA GLU A 37 -8.02 0.82 -3.93
C GLU A 37 -8.30 1.69 -5.16
N GLN A 38 -7.93 1.18 -6.33
CA GLN A 38 -8.13 1.86 -7.60
C GLN A 38 -9.40 1.36 -8.29
N ALA A 39 -10.05 2.24 -9.06
CA ALA A 39 -11.22 1.86 -9.85
C ALA A 39 -10.87 0.88 -10.99
N GLU A 40 -9.69 1.04 -11.61
CA GLU A 40 -9.19 0.17 -12.67
C GLU A 40 -7.66 0.00 -12.54
N TRP A 41 -7.18 -1.21 -12.25
CA TRP A 41 -5.74 -1.47 -12.05
C TRP A 41 -4.91 -1.45 -13.34
N SER A 42 -5.54 -1.57 -14.50
CA SER A 42 -4.88 -1.47 -15.80
C SER A 42 -4.73 -0.02 -16.28
N LYS A 43 -5.44 0.94 -15.66
CA LYS A 43 -5.32 2.39 -15.85
C LYS A 43 -5.41 3.09 -14.47
N PRO A 44 -4.42 2.85 -13.60
CA PRO A 44 -4.45 3.28 -12.19
C PRO A 44 -4.28 4.79 -12.01
#